data_AF-A0AAV3Q1Z5-F1
#
_entry.id   AF-A0AAV3Q1Z5-F1
#
_cell.length_a   1.000
_cell.length_b   1.000
_cell.length_c   1.000
_cell.angle_alpha   90.00
_cell.angle_beta   90.00
_cell.angle_gamma   90.00
#
_symmetry.space_group_name_H-M   'P 1'
#
loop_
_entity.id
_entity.type
_entity.pdbx_description
1 polymer ?
#
loop_
_entity_poly.entity_id
_entity_poly.type
_entity_poly.pdbx_seq_one_letter_code
_entity_poly.pdbx_strand_id
1 'polypeptide(L)'
;MSTDLSPPQTTTNSTTFHLEPTTLNRLFGKAVIMKVYVFNGSMRRTCGVMRGKILGELKLSIDIRNIAQVKHVVYHKGWMKLGGDHAKPGSKIHVIVRSEPDPRFVFQFGGEPECSPVVHQIEGNIRSGPALA
;
A
#
# COMPACT_ATOMS: atom_id res chain seq x y z
N MET A 1 -14.38 6.65 35.95
CA MET A 1 -14.11 5.52 35.02
C MET A 1 -14.51 5.96 33.63
N SER A 2 -13.56 6.47 32.85
CA SER A 2 -13.81 6.87 31.46
C SER A 2 -13.57 5.67 30.57
N THR A 3 -14.63 5.12 29.97
CA THR A 3 -14.53 4.09 28.94
C THR A 3 -14.15 4.75 27.62
N ASP A 4 -12.86 4.70 27.30
CA ASP A 4 -12.32 5.03 25.99
C ASP A 4 -12.80 3.96 24.99
N LEU A 5 -13.83 4.29 24.20
CA LEU A 5 -14.40 3.45 23.16
C LEU A 5 -13.62 3.58 21.83
N SER A 6 -12.29 3.66 21.91
CA SER A 6 -11.46 3.59 20.71
C SER A 6 -11.59 2.18 20.11
N PRO A 7 -12.07 2.04 18.85
CA PRO A 7 -12.18 0.74 18.22
C PRO A 7 -10.79 0.10 18.12
N PRO A 8 -10.67 -1.23 18.28
CA PRO A 8 -9.39 -1.90 18.18
C PRO A 8 -8.79 -1.57 16.81
N GLN A 9 -7.59 -0.98 16.82
CA GLN A 9 -6.74 -0.84 15.64
C GLN A 9 -6.29 -2.24 15.25
N THR A 10 -7.19 -3.00 14.61
CA THR A 10 -6.88 -4.29 14.02
C THR A 10 -5.85 -4.02 12.94
N THR A 11 -4.61 -4.46 13.16
CA THR A 11 -3.54 -4.53 12.16
C THR A 11 -3.98 -5.50 11.08
N THR A 12 -4.85 -5.01 10.20
CA THR A 12 -5.47 -5.80 9.16
C THR A 12 -4.45 -5.88 8.05
N ASN A 13 -3.88 -7.07 7.82
CA ASN A 13 -3.05 -7.34 6.66
C ASN A 13 -3.90 -7.07 5.40
N SER A 14 -3.78 -5.87 4.83
CA SER A 14 -4.47 -5.49 3.60
C SER A 14 -3.70 -6.03 2.41
N THR A 15 -4.41 -6.66 1.48
CA THR A 15 -3.83 -6.98 0.17
C THR A 15 -3.65 -5.69 -0.63
N THR A 16 -2.42 -5.40 -1.03
CA THR A 16 -2.06 -4.19 -1.80
C THR A 16 -1.49 -4.60 -3.14
N PHE A 17 -1.79 -3.82 -4.18
CA PHE A 17 -1.18 -3.93 -5.49
C PHE A 17 -0.78 -2.53 -5.96
N HIS A 18 0.26 -2.44 -6.78
CA HIS A 18 0.73 -1.19 -7.34
C HIS A 18 0.11 -0.95 -8.72
N LEU A 19 -0.18 0.31 -9.03
CA LEU A 19 -0.63 0.75 -10.34
C LEU A 19 0.46 1.61 -10.96
N GLU A 20 1.08 1.10 -12.02
CA GLU A 20 2.05 1.85 -12.80
C GLU A 20 1.43 3.13 -13.36
N PRO A 21 2.20 4.23 -13.50
CA PRO A 21 1.70 5.50 -14.02
C PRO A 21 1.02 5.36 -15.39
N THR A 22 1.55 4.49 -16.25
CA THR A 22 0.99 4.20 -17.58
C THR A 22 -0.39 3.55 -17.49
N THR A 23 -0.57 2.60 -16.56
CA THR A 23 -1.87 1.96 -16.28
C THR A 23 -2.84 2.97 -15.70
N LEU A 24 -2.40 3.79 -14.74
CA LEU A 24 -3.24 4.80 -14.11
C LEU A 24 -3.75 5.83 -15.13
N ASN A 25 -2.89 6.32 -16.02
CA ASN A 25 -3.27 7.23 -17.11
C ASN A 25 -4.33 6.64 -18.05
N ARG A 26 -4.32 5.32 -18.28
CA ARG A 26 -5.32 4.65 -19.12
C ARG A 26 -6.68 4.50 -18.44
N LEU A 27 -6.67 4.43 -17.10
CA LEU A 27 -7.86 4.31 -16.26
C LEU A 27 -8.42 5.68 -15.86
N PHE A 28 -7.64 6.74 -16.00
CA PHE A 28 -8.03 8.10 -15.66
C PHE A 28 -9.34 8.50 -16.36
N GLY A 29 -10.23 9.16 -15.63
CA GLY A 29 -11.55 9.60 -16.13
C GLY A 29 -12.61 8.50 -16.23
N LYS A 30 -12.27 7.23 -15.96
CA LYS A 30 -13.18 6.08 -16.12
C LYS A 30 -13.61 5.51 -14.77
N ALA A 31 -14.84 5.01 -14.73
CA ALA A 31 -15.27 4.09 -13.68
C ALA A 31 -14.80 2.67 -14.04
N VAL A 32 -14.13 2.01 -13.11
CA VAL A 32 -13.59 0.64 -13.29
C VAL A 32 -14.34 -0.31 -12.37
N ILE A 33 -14.57 -1.55 -12.82
CA ILE A 33 -15.17 -2.58 -11.98
C ILE A 33 -14.06 -3.46 -11.40
N MET A 34 -13.86 -3.38 -10.09
CA MET A 34 -13.04 -4.33 -9.34
C MET A 34 -13.90 -5.55 -8.98
N LYS A 35 -13.42 -6.73 -9.37
CA LYS A 35 -14.04 -8.01 -9.00
C LYS A 35 -13.24 -8.68 -7.90
N VAL A 36 -13.92 -9.12 -6.86
CA VAL A 36 -13.33 -9.90 -5.77
C VAL A 36 -14.00 -11.26 -5.74
N TYR A 37 -13.21 -12.31 -5.90
CA TYR A 37 -13.67 -13.69 -5.79
C TYR A 37 -13.27 -14.24 -4.43
N VAL A 38 -14.25 -14.76 -3.69
CA VAL A 38 -14.01 -15.43 -2.41
C VAL A 38 -14.07 -16.92 -2.67
N PHE A 39 -13.03 -17.64 -2.23
CA PHE A 39 -12.93 -19.09 -2.35
C PHE A 39 -12.94 -19.71 -0.95
N ASN A 40 -13.52 -20.91 -0.82
CA ASN A 40 -13.24 -21.74 0.35
C ASN A 40 -11.91 -22.46 0.14
N GLY A 41 -11.16 -22.68 1.20
CA GLY A 41 -9.90 -23.43 1.14
C GLY A 41 -9.71 -24.17 2.45
N SER A 42 -9.36 -25.46 2.39
CA SER A 42 -8.95 -26.17 3.59
C SER A 42 -7.48 -25.88 3.87
N MET A 43 -7.18 -25.23 5.00
CA MET A 43 -5.82 -25.15 5.50
C MET A 43 -5.47 -26.49 6.16
N ARG A 44 -4.94 -27.45 5.38
CA ARG A 44 -4.26 -28.63 5.97
C ARG A 44 -2.83 -28.20 6.40
N ARG A 45 -2.07 -29.11 7.03
CA ARG A 45 -0.73 -28.87 7.61
C ARG A 45 0.36 -28.38 6.64
N THR A 46 0.02 -28.01 5.41
CA THR A 46 0.92 -27.48 4.38
C THR A 46 0.44 -26.10 3.94
N CYS A 47 1.35 -25.13 3.86
CA CYS A 47 1.06 -23.77 3.45
C CYS A 47 0.60 -23.74 1.98
N GLY A 48 -0.69 -23.54 1.76
CA GLY A 48 -1.24 -23.40 0.42
C GLY A 48 -2.74 -23.68 0.36
N VAL A 49 -3.48 -22.85 -0.37
CA VAL A 49 -4.89 -23.10 -0.68
C VAL A 49 -4.95 -24.15 -1.80
N MET A 50 -5.09 -25.43 -1.43
CA MET A 50 -5.40 -26.49 -2.39
C MET A 50 -6.77 -26.20 -3.00
N ARG A 51 -6.85 -26.15 -4.36
CA ARG A 51 -8.04 -25.95 -5.22
C ARG A 51 -9.33 -25.63 -4.44
N GLY A 52 -9.54 -24.34 -4.17
CA GLY A 52 -10.73 -23.83 -3.50
C GLY A 52 -11.94 -23.71 -4.41
N LYS A 53 -13.15 -23.95 -3.90
CA LYS A 53 -14.42 -23.67 -4.59
C LYS A 53 -14.80 -22.21 -4.37
N ILE A 54 -15.25 -21.52 -5.43
CA ILE A 54 -15.78 -20.15 -5.32
C ILE A 54 -17.01 -20.17 -4.39
N LEU A 55 -16.95 -19.36 -3.34
CA LEU A 55 -18.06 -19.04 -2.44
C LEU A 55 -18.90 -17.88 -2.97
N GLY A 56 -18.28 -16.91 -3.65
CA GLY A 56 -19.01 -15.90 -4.40
C GLY A 56 -18.14 -14.80 -4.98
N GLU A 57 -18.78 -13.89 -5.70
CA GLU A 57 -18.16 -12.74 -6.38
C GLU A 57 -18.74 -11.43 -5.82
N LEU A 58 -17.87 -10.44 -5.64
CA LEU A 58 -18.26 -9.05 -5.39
C LEU A 58 -17.82 -8.20 -6.57
N LYS A 59 -18.69 -7.28 -7.00
CA LYS A 59 -18.40 -6.27 -8.03
C LYS A 59 -18.46 -4.89 -7.39
N LEU A 60 -17.35 -4.18 -7.44
CA LEU A 60 -17.18 -2.84 -6.88
C LEU A 60 -16.91 -1.86 -8.03
N SER A 61 -17.72 -0.83 -8.16
CA SER A 61 -17.42 0.27 -9.08
C SER A 61 -16.48 1.25 -8.37
N ILE A 62 -15.31 1.47 -8.94
CA ILE A 62 -14.28 2.37 -8.43
C ILE A 62 -14.18 3.54 -9.41
N ASP A 63 -14.45 4.74 -8.92
CA ASP A 63 -14.26 5.98 -9.70
C ASP A 63 -12.82 6.49 -9.55
N ILE A 64 -12.07 6.42 -10.64
CA ILE A 64 -10.64 6.77 -10.69
C ILE A 64 -10.42 8.23 -11.17
N ARG A 65 -11.49 9.01 -11.36
CA ARG A 65 -11.41 10.41 -11.83
C ARG A 65 -10.52 11.32 -10.98
N ASN A 66 -10.42 11.06 -9.68
CA ASN A 66 -9.71 11.93 -8.73
C ASN A 66 -8.32 11.42 -8.31
N ILE A 67 -7.78 10.33 -8.89
CA ILE A 67 -6.48 9.74 -8.47
C ILE A 67 -5.28 10.66 -8.76
N ALA A 68 -5.45 11.68 -9.62
CA ALA A 68 -4.39 12.68 -9.87
C ALA A 68 -3.99 13.48 -8.61
N GLN A 69 -4.82 13.49 -7.56
CA GLN A 69 -4.43 14.10 -6.29
C GLN A 69 -3.63 13.08 -5.48
N VAL A 70 -2.42 13.45 -5.06
CA VAL A 70 -1.53 12.70 -4.15
C VAL A 70 -2.18 12.63 -2.75
N LYS A 71 -3.32 11.95 -2.64
CA LYS A 71 -4.14 11.88 -1.44
C LYS A 71 -4.64 10.46 -1.27
N HIS A 72 -4.73 10.05 -0.01
CA HIS A 72 -5.40 8.83 0.37
C HIS A 72 -6.90 8.97 0.06
N VAL A 73 -7.49 8.01 -0.66
CA VAL A 73 -8.92 8.00 -1.02
C VAL A 73 -9.53 6.66 -0.61
N VAL A 74 -10.68 6.70 0.06
CA VAL A 74 -11.49 5.50 0.36
C VAL A 74 -12.62 5.41 -0.67
N TYR A 75 -12.61 4.35 -1.47
CA TYR A 75 -13.65 4.10 -2.48
C TYR A 75 -14.84 3.33 -1.90
N HIS A 76 -14.59 2.44 -0.95
CA HIS A 76 -15.62 1.65 -0.28
C HIS A 76 -15.21 1.33 1.15
N LYS A 77 -16.19 1.35 2.07
CA LYS A 77 -16.05 0.90 3.45
C LYS A 77 -17.39 0.39 3.94
N GLY A 78 -17.56 -0.92 4.00
CA GLY A 78 -18.79 -1.50 4.53
C GLY A 78 -19.04 -2.95 4.15
N TRP A 79 -20.16 -3.47 4.65
CA TRP A 79 -20.63 -4.82 4.39
C TRP A 79 -21.21 -4.97 2.99
N MET A 80 -20.74 -5.98 2.26
CA MET A 80 -21.25 -6.36 0.95
C MET A 80 -21.73 -7.80 0.96
N LYS A 81 -22.79 -8.08 0.21
CA LYS A 81 -23.30 -9.45 0.03
C LYS A 81 -22.41 -10.23 -0.94
N LEU A 82 -22.15 -11.50 -0.63
CA LEU A 82 -21.30 -12.40 -1.40
C LEU A 82 -22.15 -13.31 -2.30
N GLY A 83 -22.44 -12.86 -3.52
CA GLY A 83 -23.23 -13.63 -4.50
C GLY A 83 -24.61 -14.12 -4.01
N GLY A 84 -25.36 -14.78 -4.90
CA GLY A 84 -26.63 -15.44 -4.57
C GLY A 84 -27.88 -14.71 -5.07
N ASP A 85 -28.87 -15.52 -5.47
CA ASP A 85 -30.21 -15.09 -5.85
C ASP A 85 -30.90 -14.40 -4.66
N HIS A 86 -31.78 -13.43 -4.93
CA HIS A 86 -32.40 -12.56 -3.91
C HIS A 86 -33.24 -13.32 -2.85
N ALA A 87 -33.49 -14.61 -3.08
CA ALA A 87 -34.37 -15.47 -2.31
C ALA A 87 -33.77 -16.08 -1.02
N LYS A 88 -32.45 -16.01 -0.78
CA LYS A 88 -31.83 -16.57 0.44
C LYS A 88 -31.04 -15.51 1.23
N PRO A 89 -31.00 -15.58 2.57
CA PRO A 89 -30.13 -14.72 3.36
C PRO A 89 -28.66 -15.01 3.00
N GLY A 90 -28.09 -14.15 2.16
CA GLY A 90 -26.74 -14.31 1.64
C GLY A 90 -25.66 -13.91 2.65
N SER A 91 -24.54 -14.62 2.63
CA SER A 91 -23.34 -14.28 3.39
C SER A 91 -22.88 -12.85 3.08
N LYS A 92 -22.37 -12.14 4.09
CA LYS A 92 -21.82 -10.78 3.93
C LYS A 92 -20.34 -10.74 4.32
N ILE A 93 -19.58 -9.88 3.67
CA ILE A 93 -18.18 -9.59 3.98
C ILE A 93 -17.98 -8.09 4.09
N HIS A 94 -17.24 -7.65 5.12
CA HIS A 94 -16.88 -6.25 5.28
C HIS A 94 -15.62 -5.96 4.45
N VAL A 95 -15.73 -5.04 3.49
CA VAL A 95 -14.64 -4.71 2.57
C VAL A 95 -14.28 -3.24 2.74
N ILE A 96 -12.99 -2.95 2.71
CA ILE A 96 -12.45 -1.59 2.62
C ILE A 96 -11.56 -1.54 1.38
N VAL A 97 -11.83 -0.60 0.48
CA VAL A 97 -11.01 -0.35 -0.70
C VAL A 97 -10.54 1.09 -0.65
N ARG A 98 -9.23 1.28 -0.70
CA ARG A 98 -8.59 2.59 -0.62
C ARG A 98 -7.35 2.64 -1.49
N SER A 99 -7.01 3.82 -2.00
CA SER A 99 -5.72 4.09 -2.62
C SER A 99 -4.86 4.91 -1.67
N GLU A 100 -3.58 4.60 -1.65
CA GLU A 100 -2.56 5.35 -0.93
C GLU A 100 -1.54 5.84 -1.96
N PRO A 101 -1.04 7.09 -1.83
CA PRO A 101 0.10 7.53 -2.61
C PRO A 101 1.28 6.60 -2.39
N ASP A 102 2.02 6.35 -3.47
CA ASP A 102 3.25 5.55 -3.40
C ASP A 102 4.25 6.23 -2.45
N PRO A 103 4.63 5.60 -1.31
CA PRO A 103 5.40 6.24 -0.24
C PRO A 103 6.89 6.45 -0.58
N ARG A 104 7.25 6.43 -1.87
CA ARG A 104 8.63 6.65 -2.31
C ARG A 104 9.06 8.08 -2.02
N PHE A 105 9.78 8.24 -0.92
CA PHE A 105 10.55 9.44 -0.65
C PHE A 105 11.66 9.55 -1.70
N VAL A 106 11.51 10.48 -2.64
CA VAL A 106 12.62 10.86 -3.52
C VAL A 106 13.38 11.98 -2.83
N PHE A 107 14.57 11.67 -2.34
CA PHE A 107 15.52 12.67 -1.88
C PHE A 107 16.28 13.18 -3.09
N GLN A 108 16.03 14.42 -3.50
CA GLN A 108 16.86 15.10 -4.48
C GLN A 108 18.02 15.77 -3.73
N PHE A 109 19.23 15.25 -3.94
CA PHE A 109 20.42 15.95 -3.47
C PHE A 109 20.51 17.30 -4.21
N GLY A 110 20.77 18.37 -3.46
CA GLY A 110 20.70 19.76 -3.95
C GLY A 110 21.79 20.18 -4.95
N GLY A 111 22.62 19.25 -5.44
CA GLY A 111 23.70 19.54 -6.39
C GLY A 111 24.82 18.49 -6.36
N GLU A 112 25.86 18.69 -7.18
CA GLU A 112 27.15 18.00 -7.03
C GLU A 112 27.74 18.36 -5.65
N PRO A 113 28.42 17.44 -4.94
CA PRO A 113 29.14 17.78 -3.73
C PRO A 113 30.17 18.88 -4.03
N GLU A 114 30.04 20.06 -3.41
CA GLU A 114 30.87 21.25 -3.68
C GLU A 114 32.34 21.14 -3.22
N CYS A 115 32.83 19.96 -2.87
CA CYS A 115 34.16 19.83 -2.30
C CYS A 115 35.03 18.90 -3.14
N SER A 116 35.67 19.46 -4.18
CA SER A 116 36.96 18.94 -4.64
C SER A 116 37.94 19.03 -3.46
N PRO A 117 38.44 17.91 -2.91
CA PRO A 117 39.32 17.96 -1.75
C PRO A 117 40.58 18.75 -2.11
N VAL A 118 40.82 19.86 -1.41
CA VAL A 118 42.06 20.62 -1.55
C VAL A 118 43.16 19.88 -0.81
N VAL A 119 44.12 19.32 -1.56
CA VAL A 119 45.33 18.75 -1.00
C VAL A 119 46.28 19.89 -0.67
N HIS A 120 46.40 20.23 0.61
CA HIS A 120 47.46 21.13 1.07
C HIS A 120 48.75 20.33 1.24
N GLN A 121 49.76 20.63 0.42
CA GLN A 121 51.11 20.13 0.64
C GLN A 121 51.69 20.90 1.84
N ILE A 122 51.86 20.20 2.97
CA ILE A 122 52.55 20.75 4.13
C ILE A 122 54.04 20.80 3.78
N GLU A 123 54.55 21.98 3.42
CA GLU A 123 55.98 22.20 3.29
C GLU A 123 56.58 22.34 4.69
N GLY A 124 56.90 21.21 5.29
CA GLY A 124 57.47 21.19 6.64
C GLY A 124 57.66 19.76 7.10
N ASN A 125 58.93 19.39 7.25
CA ASN A 125 59.39 18.17 7.92
C ASN A 125 58.50 17.84 9.13
N ILE A 126 57.58 16.88 8.97
CA ILE A 126 56.76 16.34 10.05
C ILE A 126 57.68 15.62 11.04
N ARG A 127 58.20 16.37 12.00
CA ARG A 127 58.75 15.79 13.22
C ARG A 127 57.56 15.28 14.02
N SER A 128 57.36 13.97 13.97
CA SER A 128 56.48 13.24 14.86
C SER A 128 56.78 13.64 16.31
N GLY A 129 55.91 14.44 16.91
CA GLY A 129 55.87 14.74 18.33
C GLY A 129 54.48 14.33 18.85
N PRO A 130 54.38 13.72 20.04
CA PRO A 130 53.17 13.02 20.45
C PRO A 130 52.04 14.00 20.78
N ALA A 131 50.83 13.68 20.35
CA ALA A 131 49.61 14.34 20.81
C ALA A 131 49.19 13.77 22.17
N LEU A 132 49.02 14.65 23.16
CA LEU A 132 48.14 14.48 24.31
C LEU A 132 47.22 15.70 24.39
N ALA A 133 45.95 15.39 24.63
CA ALA A 133 44.78 16.24 24.93
C ALA A 133 44.17 17.05 23.78
#